data_AF-A0A928TD28-F1
#
_entry.id   AF-A0A928TD28-F1
#
_cell.length_a   1.000
_cell.length_b   1.000
_cell.length_c   1.000
_cell.angle_alpha   90.00
_cell.angle_beta   90.00
_cell.angle_gamma   90.00
#
_symmetry.space_group_name_H-M   'P 1'
#
loop_
_entity.id
_entity.type
_entity.pdbx_description
1 polymer ?
#
loop_
_entity_poly.entity_id
_entity_poly.type
_entity_poly.pdbx_seq_one_letter_code
_entity_poly.pdbx_strand_id
1 'polypeptide(L)' 'MGRQKDSEARWTKKNNESHYGWKNHVKADLKTKLILKATTTPASVHDSQVFEELLDDKDQAVLADSAYHSAEHEAC' A
#
# COMPACT_ATOMS: atom_id res chain seq x y z
N MET A 1 -9.44 4.89 -33.10
CA MET A 1 -9.09 5.46 -31.78
C MET A 1 -8.71 4.31 -30.86
N GLY A 2 -7.40 4.08 -30.65
CA GLY A 2 -6.95 2.99 -29.78
C GLY A 2 -7.35 3.27 -28.33
N ARG A 3 -7.88 2.26 -27.64
CA ARG A 3 -8.20 2.34 -26.20
C ARG A 3 -6.89 2.65 -25.45
N GLN A 4 -6.70 3.90 -25.05
CA GLN A 4 -5.51 4.33 -24.33
C GLN A 4 -5.56 3.68 -22.94
N LYS A 5 -4.78 2.62 -22.77
CA LYS A 5 -4.53 2.03 -21.46
C LYS A 5 -3.61 2.99 -20.71
N ASP A 6 -3.92 3.22 -19.44
CA ASP A 6 -3.07 3.99 -18.53
C ASP A 6 -1.68 3.34 -18.46
N SER A 7 -0.67 4.04 -18.96
CA SER A 7 0.69 3.51 -19.09
C SER A 7 1.42 3.37 -17.77
N GLU A 8 0.87 3.90 -16.67
CA GLU A 8 1.47 3.84 -15.35
C GLU A 8 0.79 2.77 -14.47
N ALA A 9 -0.49 2.50 -14.70
CA ALA A 9 -1.15 1.33 -14.13
C ALA A 9 -0.47 0.02 -14.57
N ARG A 10 -0.42 -0.95 -13.64
CA ARG A 10 0.19 -2.27 -13.86
C ARG A 10 -0.79 -3.38 -13.54
N TRP A 11 -0.55 -4.53 -14.14
CA TRP A 11 -1.30 -5.76 -13.83
C TRP A 11 -0.72 -6.40 -12.58
N THR A 12 -1.59 -6.99 -11.77
CA THR A 12 -1.23 -7.85 -10.65
C THR A 12 -2.09 -9.10 -10.67
N LYS A 13 -1.57 -10.21 -10.15
CA LYS A 13 -2.30 -11.48 -10.05
C LYS A 13 -2.42 -11.87 -8.58
N LYS A 14 -3.64 -11.93 -8.06
CA LYS A 14 -3.95 -12.34 -6.69
C LYS A 14 -4.99 -13.44 -6.74
N ASN A 15 -4.77 -14.55 -6.02
CA ASN A 15 -5.70 -15.68 -5.96
C ASN A 15 -6.19 -16.19 -7.34
N ASN A 16 -5.29 -16.23 -8.31
CA ASN A 16 -5.56 -16.61 -9.69
C ASN A 16 -6.45 -15.63 -10.51
N GLU A 17 -6.84 -14.50 -9.92
CA GLU A 17 -7.52 -13.40 -10.60
C GLU A 17 -6.51 -12.31 -11.00
N SER A 18 -6.72 -11.71 -12.18
CA SER A 18 -5.86 -10.64 -12.70
C SER A 18 -6.55 -9.30 -12.53
N HIS A 19 -5.90 -8.38 -11.82
CA HIS A 19 -6.38 -7.02 -11.59
C HIS A 19 -5.47 -6.03 -12.33
N TYR A 20 -6.05 -5.01 -12.95
CA TYR A 20 -5.32 -3.94 -13.61
C TYR A 20 -5.75 -2.59 -13.05
N GLY A 21 -4.78 -1.80 -12.61
CA GLY A 21 -5.04 -0.46 -12.13
C GLY A 21 -4.04 -0.02 -11.08
N TRP A 22 -4.58 0.69 -10.10
CA TRP A 22 -3.87 1.32 -9.00
C TRP A 22 -4.38 0.74 -7.68
N LYS A 23 -3.54 0.78 -6.65
CA LYS A 23 -3.91 0.50 -5.27
C LYS A 23 -3.57 1.72 -4.42
N ASN A 24 -4.33 1.94 -3.35
CA ASN A 24 -4.10 3.02 -2.42
C ASN A 24 -3.75 2.43 -1.05
N HIS A 25 -2.64 2.88 -0.48
CA HIS A 25 -2.16 2.53 0.84
C HIS A 25 -2.48 3.68 1.78
N VAL A 26 -3.19 3.43 2.87
CA VAL A 26 -3.72 4.48 3.74
C VAL A 26 -3.31 4.24 5.18
N LYS A 27 -2.75 5.26 5.80
CA LYS A 27 -2.55 5.38 7.24
C LYS A 27 -3.69 6.20 7.83
N ALA A 28 -4.37 5.65 8.81
CA ALA A 28 -5.44 6.32 9.53
C ALA A 28 -5.15 6.35 11.03
N ASP A 29 -5.59 7.41 11.69
CA ASP A 29 -5.51 7.55 13.13
C ASP A 29 -6.44 6.55 13.83
N LEU A 30 -5.92 5.87 14.85
CA LEU A 30 -6.64 4.78 15.51
C LEU A 30 -7.90 5.27 16.25
N LYS A 31 -7.85 6.48 16.83
CA LYS A 31 -8.91 7.03 17.70
C LYS A 31 -9.96 7.78 16.92
N THR A 32 -9.52 8.71 16.07
CA THR A 32 -10.37 9.63 15.32
C THR A 32 -10.82 9.07 13.97
N LYS A 33 -10.18 7.99 13.50
CA LYS A 33 -10.41 7.37 12.17
C LYS A 33 -10.14 8.32 11.00
N LEU A 34 -9.42 9.41 11.23
CA LEU A 34 -9.01 10.33 10.18
C LEU A 34 -7.86 9.74 9.37
N ILE A 35 -7.88 9.97 8.06
CA ILE A 35 -6.77 9.62 7.18
C ILE A 35 -5.63 10.60 7.43
N LEU A 36 -4.47 10.10 7.85
CA LEU A 36 -3.28 10.90 8.11
C LEU A 36 -2.38 10.96 6.89
N LYS A 37 -2.24 9.84 6.17
CA LYS A 37 -1.36 9.71 5.01
C LYS A 37 -1.94 8.70 4.04
N ALA A 38 -1.77 8.94 2.75
CA ALA A 38 -2.19 8.01 1.71
C ALA A 38 -1.20 8.07 0.55
N THR A 39 -0.84 6.91 0.03
CA THR A 39 0.07 6.77 -1.12
C THR A 39 -0.59 5.87 -2.15
N THR A 40 -0.66 6.31 -3.40
CA THR A 40 -1.23 5.54 -4.50
C THR A 40 -0.12 4.98 -5.36
N THR A 41 -0.12 3.67 -5.57
CA THR A 41 0.90 2.96 -6.36
C THR A 41 0.23 2.08 -7.42
N PRO A 42 0.96 1.69 -8.49
CA PRO A 42 0.44 0.71 -9.43
C PRO A 42 0.08 -0.60 -8.72
N ALA A 43 -0.96 -1.30 -9.17
CA ALA A 43 -1.48 -2.49 -8.49
C ALA A 43 -0.45 -3.64 -8.31
N SER A 44 0.67 -3.61 -9.03
CA SER A 44 1.76 -4.58 -8.92
C SER A 44 2.70 -4.36 -7.73
N VAL A 45 2.75 -3.15 -7.14
CA VAL A 45 3.66 -2.83 -6.03
C VAL A 45 3.24 -3.62 -4.80
N HIS A 46 4.19 -4.26 -4.12
CA HIS A 46 3.90 -5.04 -2.92
C HIS A 46 3.70 -4.13 -1.71
N ASP A 47 2.74 -4.46 -0.85
CA ASP A 47 2.31 -3.57 0.23
C ASP A 47 3.42 -3.33 1.28
N SER A 48 4.33 -4.30 1.48
CA SER A 48 5.52 -4.16 2.31
C SER A 48 6.49 -3.06 1.88
N GLN A 49 6.55 -2.72 0.59
CA GLN A 49 7.46 -1.69 0.07
C GLN A 49 6.98 -0.26 0.37
N VAL A 50 5.69 -0.10 0.66
CA VAL A 50 5.06 1.21 0.90
C VAL A 50 4.86 1.44 2.41
N PHE A 51 5.19 0.44 3.24
CA PHE A 51 5.02 0.54 4.69
C PHE A 51 5.86 1.68 5.28
N GLU A 52 7.16 1.72 4.98
CA GLU A 52 8.07 2.77 5.46
C GLU A 52 7.64 4.17 4.98
N GLU A 53 7.14 4.28 3.75
CA GLU A 53 6.65 5.56 3.22
C GLU A 53 5.42 6.07 3.97
N LEU A 54 4.61 5.18 4.55
CA LEU A 54 3.44 5.56 5.33
C LEU A 54 3.77 5.93 6.78
N LEU A 55 4.89 5.44 7.31
CA LEU A 55 5.30 5.74 8.67
C LEU A 55 5.95 7.12 8.78
N ASP A 56 5.86 7.67 9.98
CA ASP A 56 6.58 8.87 10.38
C ASP A 56 7.31 8.58 11.72
N ASP A 57 8.43 9.23 11.99
CA ASP A 57 9.26 9.01 13.20
C ASP A 57 8.52 9.24 14.54
N LYS A 58 7.29 9.76 14.49
CA LYS A 58 6.44 10.04 15.65
C LYS A 58 5.45 8.90 15.95
N ASP A 59 5.34 7.91 15.07
CA ASP A 59 4.43 6.77 15.27
C ASP A 59 4.98 5.84 16.35
N GLN A 60 4.28 5.75 17.47
CA GLN A 60 4.71 4.91 18.60
C GLN A 60 4.24 3.45 18.49
N ALA A 61 3.15 3.21 17.75
CA ALA A 61 2.59 1.89 17.52
C ALA A 61 1.76 1.90 16.24
N VAL A 62 1.93 0.87 15.41
CA VAL A 62 1.25 0.73 14.13
C VAL A 62 0.54 -0.62 14.10
N LEU A 63 -0.75 -0.59 13.75
CA LEU A 63 -1.52 -1.81 13.47
C LEU A 63 -1.64 -1.93 11.96
N ALA A 64 -1.05 -2.97 11.39
CA ALA A 64 -1.05 -3.20 9.94
C ALA A 64 -1.45 -4.65 9.62
N ASP A 65 -1.92 -4.86 8.39
CA ASP A 65 -2.17 -6.20 7.88
C ASP A 65 -0.86 -6.96 7.65
N SER A 66 -0.92 -8.29 7.69
CA SER A 66 0.21 -9.18 7.42
C SER A 66 0.95 -8.89 6.10
N ALA A 67 0.29 -8.34 5.08
CA ALA A 67 0.95 -7.97 3.81
C ALA A 67 1.92 -6.79 3.94
N TYR A 68 1.77 -5.97 4.98
CA TYR A 68 2.70 -4.90 5.36
C TYR A 68 3.78 -5.40 6.33
N HIS A 69 3.66 -6.64 6.81
CA HIS A 69 4.65 -7.29 7.67
C HIS A 69 5.80 -7.84 6.83
N SER A 70 7.03 -7.49 7.18
CA SER A 70 8.25 -8.05 6.62
C SER A 70 9.16 -8.48 7.76
N ALA A 71 10.02 -9.48 7.54
CA ALA A 71 10.99 -9.92 8.56
C ALA A 71 11.96 -8.79 8.99
N GLU A 72 12.10 -7.77 8.15
CA GLU A 72 12.93 -6.59 8.40
C GLU A 72 12.26 -5.60 9.38
N HIS A 73 10.92 -5.61 9.47
CA HIS A 73 10.16 -4.74 10.38
C HIS A 73 10.00 -5.31 11.81
N GLU A 74 10.45 -6.55 12.08
CA GLU A 74 10.47 -7.13 13.44
C GLU A 74 11.74 -6.78 14.23
N ALA A 75 12.77 -6.21 13.59
CA ALA A 75 14.11 -6.13 14.15
C ALA A 75 14.43 -4.85 14.97
N CYS A 76 13.45 -4.10 15.48
CA CYS A 76 13.71 -2.95 16.35
C CYS A 76 12.91 -2.96 17.65
#